data_AF-A0AAW1U7N0-F1
#
_entry.id   AF-A0AAW1U7N0-F1
#
_cell.length_a   1.000
_cell.length_b   1.000
_cell.length_c   1.000
_cell.angle_alpha   90.00
_cell.angle_beta   90.00
_cell.angle_gamma   90.00
#
_symmetry.space_group_name_H-M   'P 1'
#
loop_
_entity.id
_entity.type
_entity.pdbx_description
1 polymer ?
#
loop_
_entity_poly.entity_id
_entity_poly.type
_entity_poly.pdbx_seq_one_letter_code
_entity_poly.pdbx_strand_id
1 'polypeptide(L)'
;MKELSQINFSEESFSTVVRLLKVVIEKSEKLESENDEMKKTLGQIQQHVKNSFTSKRYDSTKIENAKMGEPEKKSYVETLKNRNNVVLINPKKQQQSEKTKKDLKKCINPAELNLNLSEVKMTNGAGLLIGCQDGGSAAKLKSEK
;
A
#
# COMPACT_ATOMS: atom_id res chain seq x y z
N MET A 1 -15.62 -39.47 -39.89
CA MET A 1 -16.56 -39.14 -38.80
C MET A 1 -16.21 -40.03 -37.62
N LYS A 2 -16.04 -39.49 -36.40
CA LYS A 2 -15.88 -40.32 -35.20
C LYS A 2 -17.27 -40.72 -34.73
N GLU A 3 -17.56 -42.03 -34.73
CA GLU A 3 -18.77 -42.55 -34.12
C GLU A 3 -18.73 -42.27 -32.61
N LEU A 4 -19.79 -41.62 -32.11
CA LEU A 4 -20.01 -41.46 -30.68
C LEU A 4 -20.50 -42.81 -30.15
N SER A 5 -19.67 -43.48 -29.35
CA SER A 5 -20.07 -44.71 -28.67
C SER A 5 -21.17 -44.40 -27.65
N GLN A 6 -22.32 -45.07 -27.78
CA GLN A 6 -23.38 -44.99 -26.78
C GLN A 6 -22.93 -45.74 -25.52
N ILE A 7 -22.85 -45.02 -24.40
CA ILE A 7 -22.57 -45.59 -23.09
C ILE A 7 -23.93 -45.93 -22.45
N ASN A 8 -24.24 -47.21 -22.34
CA ASN A 8 -25.43 -47.69 -21.64
C ASN A 8 -25.16 -47.70 -20.13
N PHE A 9 -25.83 -46.83 -19.39
CA PHE A 9 -25.82 -46.85 -17.93
C PHE A 9 -26.94 -47.76 -17.40
N SER A 10 -26.66 -48.46 -16.29
CA SER A 10 -27.75 -49.01 -15.48
C SER A 10 -28.58 -47.87 -14.88
N GLU A 11 -29.86 -48.09 -14.61
CA GLU A 11 -30.73 -47.08 -13.96
C GLU A 11 -30.14 -46.58 -12.64
N GLU A 12 -29.50 -47.48 -11.88
CA GLU A 12 -28.89 -47.16 -10.58
C GLU A 12 -27.63 -46.28 -10.74
N SER A 13 -26.80 -46.56 -11.75
CA SER A 13 -25.65 -45.72 -12.09
C SER A 13 -26.09 -44.34 -12.60
N PHE A 14 -27.14 -44.28 -13.44
CA PHE A 14 -27.69 -43.03 -13.94
C PHE A 14 -28.25 -42.16 -12.80
N SER A 15 -29.04 -42.76 -11.89
CA SER A 15 -29.57 -42.09 -10.70
C SER A 15 -28.48 -41.50 -9.81
N THR A 16 -27.37 -42.24 -9.63
CA THR A 16 -26.21 -41.77 -8.86
C THR A 16 -25.54 -40.56 -9.54
N VAL A 17 -25.32 -40.61 -10.85
CA VAL A 17 -24.74 -39.50 -11.62
C VAL A 17 -25.63 -38.26 -11.54
N VAL A 18 -26.95 -38.40 -11.66
CA VAL A 18 -27.91 -37.29 -11.54
C VAL A 18 -27.87 -36.68 -10.13
N ARG A 19 -27.77 -37.48 -9.06
CA ARG A 19 -27.63 -36.97 -7.69
C ARG A 19 -26.33 -36.18 -7.50
N LEU A 20 -25.21 -36.70 -8.02
CA LEU A 20 -23.92 -36.01 -7.95
C LEU A 20 -23.94 -34.69 -8.72
N LEU A 21 -24.55 -34.67 -9.91
CA LEU A 21 -24.73 -33.45 -10.70
C LEU A 21 -25.52 -32.39 -9.93
N LYS A 22 -26.61 -32.76 -9.26
CA LYS A 22 -27.37 -31.83 -8.42
C LYS A 22 -26.52 -31.21 -7.32
N VAL A 23 -25.76 -32.02 -6.59
CA VAL A 23 -24.87 -31.52 -5.52
C VAL A 23 -23.80 -30.58 -6.08
N VAL A 24 -23.27 -30.87 -7.27
CA VAL A 24 -22.28 -30.00 -7.92
C VAL A 24 -22.91 -28.68 -8.34
N ILE A 25 -24.13 -28.69 -8.90
CA ILE A 25 -24.86 -27.48 -9.29
C ILE A 25 -25.14 -26.61 -8.06
N GLU A 26 -25.69 -27.19 -6.99
CA GLU A 26 -25.98 -26.46 -5.74
C GLU A 26 -24.73 -25.82 -5.13
N LYS A 27 -23.58 -26.53 -5.16
CA LYS A 27 -22.30 -25.97 -4.71
C LYS A 27 -21.81 -24.83 -5.60
N SER A 28 -21.97 -24.94 -6.91
CA SER A 28 -21.58 -23.89 -7.86
C SER A 28 -22.43 -22.63 -7.66
N GLU A 29 -23.75 -22.76 -7.51
CA GLU A 29 -24.65 -21.63 -7.24
C GLU A 29 -24.30 -20.93 -5.91
N LYS A 30 -23.96 -21.70 -4.88
CA LYS A 30 -23.51 -21.13 -3.60
C LYS A 30 -22.21 -20.34 -3.74
N LEU A 31 -21.22 -20.88 -4.45
CA LEU A 31 -19.95 -20.20 -4.70
C LEU A 31 -20.13 -18.92 -5.52
N GLU A 32 -21.05 -18.90 -6.49
CA GLU A 32 -21.40 -17.69 -7.24
C GLU A 32 -22.01 -16.62 -6.33
N SER A 33 -22.93 -17.01 -5.44
CA SER A 33 -23.51 -16.09 -4.45
C SER A 33 -22.47 -15.48 -3.51
N GLU A 34 -21.52 -16.28 -2.99
CA GLU A 34 -20.44 -15.81 -2.12
C GLU A 34 -19.51 -14.83 -2.87
N ASN A 35 -19.22 -15.11 -4.14
CA ASN A 35 -18.39 -14.24 -4.98
C ASN A 35 -19.04 -12.87 -5.23
N ASP A 36 -20.35 -12.83 -5.45
CA ASP A 36 -21.08 -11.57 -5.63
C ASP A 36 -21.15 -10.74 -4.34
N GLU A 37 -21.25 -11.39 -3.17
CA GLU A 37 -21.15 -10.71 -1.88
C GLU A 37 -19.75 -10.13 -1.64
N MET A 38 -18.69 -10.86 -2.00
CA MET A 38 -17.31 -10.36 -1.95
C MET A 38 -17.11 -9.14 -2.85
N LYS A 39 -17.63 -9.16 -4.08
CA LYS A 39 -17.55 -8.00 -5.00
C LYS A 39 -18.26 -6.78 -4.43
N LYS A 40 -19.43 -6.96 -3.81
CA LYS A 40 -20.17 -5.88 -3.14
C LYS A 40 -19.36 -5.27 -1.99
N THR A 41 -18.75 -6.11 -1.17
CA THR A 41 -17.90 -5.68 -0.05
C THR A 41 -16.67 -4.91 -0.54
N LEU A 42 -16.00 -5.40 -1.59
CA LEU A 42 -14.88 -4.70 -2.23
C LEU A 42 -15.29 -3.33 -2.76
N GLY A 43 -16.45 -3.23 -3.42
CA GLY A 43 -16.99 -1.95 -3.89
C GLY A 43 -17.24 -0.96 -2.75
N GLN A 44 -17.78 -1.44 -1.62
CA GLN A 44 -17.98 -0.62 -0.42
C GLN A 44 -16.65 -0.13 0.18
N ILE A 45 -15.63 -1.00 0.26
CA ILE A 45 -14.30 -0.64 0.73
C ILE A 45 -13.67 0.42 -0.18
N GLN A 46 -13.71 0.21 -1.51
CA GLN A 46 -13.18 1.17 -2.47
C GLN A 46 -13.86 2.55 -2.33
N GLN A 47 -15.18 2.56 -2.16
CA GLN A 47 -15.93 3.80 -1.95
C GLN A 47 -15.58 4.46 -0.61
N HIS A 48 -15.47 3.68 0.47
CA HIS A 48 -15.09 4.18 1.79
C HIS A 48 -13.68 4.79 1.78
N VAL A 49 -12.73 4.12 1.12
CA VAL A 49 -11.36 4.61 0.94
C VAL A 49 -11.37 5.91 0.14
N LYS A 50 -12.07 5.96 -1.00
CA LYS A 50 -12.19 7.17 -1.82
C LYS A 50 -12.76 8.35 -1.02
N ASN A 51 -13.83 8.11 -0.26
CA ASN A 51 -14.47 9.12 0.59
C ASN A 51 -13.54 9.58 1.73
N SER A 52 -12.78 8.66 2.33
CA SER A 52 -11.82 9.00 3.39
C SER A 52 -10.67 9.85 2.86
N PHE A 53 -10.22 9.62 1.62
CA PHE A 53 -9.20 10.44 0.98
C PHE A 53 -9.71 11.81 0.53
N THR A 54 -10.97 11.93 0.10
CA THR A 54 -11.56 13.23 -0.27
C THR A 54 -11.92 14.06 0.95
N SER A 55 -12.44 13.45 2.02
CA SER A 55 -12.75 14.14 3.28
C SER A 55 -11.49 14.72 3.93
N LYS A 56 -10.38 13.96 3.94
CA LYS A 56 -9.08 14.45 4.44
C LYS A 56 -8.51 15.63 3.63
N ARG A 57 -8.91 15.82 2.37
CA ARG A 57 -8.53 17.00 1.57
C ARG A 57 -9.43 18.21 1.83
N TYR A 58 -10.69 18.00 2.22
CA TYR A 58 -11.65 19.09 2.44
C TYR A 58 -11.54 19.70 3.85
N ASP A 59 -11.11 18.92 4.86
CA ASP A 59 -10.85 19.46 6.20
C ASP A 59 -9.54 20.27 6.27
N SER A 60 -8.57 20.00 5.39
CA SER A 60 -7.34 20.78 5.29
C SER A 60 -7.49 22.14 4.60
N THR A 61 -8.65 22.45 3.99
CA THR A 61 -8.91 23.73 3.31
C THR A 61 -9.91 24.62 4.05
N LYS A 62 -10.52 24.16 5.15
CA LYS A 62 -11.51 24.92 5.95
C LYS A 62 -10.97 25.49 7.27
N ILE A 63 -9.68 25.32 7.53
CA ILE A 63 -8.90 25.94 8.61
C ILE A 63 -7.79 26.69 7.86
N GLU A 64 -7.68 28.02 7.73
CA GLU A 64 -8.08 29.20 8.48
C GLU A 64 -8.20 30.38 7.49
N ASN A 65 -9.33 31.08 7.48
CA ASN A 65 -9.38 32.50 7.10
C ASN A 65 -9.39 33.36 8.38
N ALA A 66 -8.67 32.93 9.41
CA ALA A 66 -8.36 33.77 10.55
C ALA A 66 -7.10 34.56 10.19
N LYS A 67 -7.25 35.88 10.06
CA LYS A 67 -6.14 36.84 9.96
C LYS A 67 -5.26 36.71 11.20
N MET A 68 -4.26 35.85 11.16
CA MET A 68 -3.16 35.80 12.11
C MET A 68 -1.91 35.87 11.25
N GLY A 69 -1.08 36.90 11.48
CA GLY A 69 0.08 37.22 10.64
C GLY A 69 0.90 35.98 10.32
N GLU A 70 1.31 35.85 9.06
CA GLU A 70 2.04 34.69 8.55
C GLU A 70 3.09 34.25 9.58
N PRO A 71 2.94 33.07 10.22
CA PRO A 71 4.08 32.48 10.88
C PRO A 71 5.04 32.15 9.74
N GLU A 72 6.14 32.88 9.70
CA GLU A 72 7.26 32.70 8.80
C GLU A 72 7.42 31.20 8.54
N LYS A 73 7.16 30.77 7.31
CA LYS A 73 6.99 29.36 6.94
C LYS A 73 8.38 28.72 7.00
N LYS A 74 8.83 28.38 8.21
CA LYS A 74 10.15 27.78 8.46
C LYS A 74 10.29 26.59 7.54
N SER A 75 11.40 26.55 6.81
CA SER A 75 11.66 25.48 5.88
C SER A 75 11.57 24.15 6.63
N TYR A 76 10.97 23.13 6.04
CA TYR A 76 10.88 21.79 6.64
C TYR A 76 12.26 21.27 7.10
N VAL A 77 13.33 21.73 6.44
CA VAL A 77 14.72 21.49 6.82
C VAL A 77 15.09 22.15 8.16
N GLU A 78 14.61 23.36 8.44
CA GLU A 78 14.81 24.05 9.73
C GLU A 78 14.03 23.39 10.86
N THR A 79 12.80 22.93 10.59
CA THR A 79 11.98 22.21 11.58
C THR A 79 12.61 20.87 11.98
N LEU A 80 13.35 20.23 11.07
CA LEU A 80 14.01 18.95 11.30
C LEU A 80 15.45 19.07 11.83
N LYS A 81 16.15 20.19 11.61
CA LYS A 81 17.48 20.45 12.20
C LYS A 81 17.47 20.42 13.74
N ASN A 82 16.32 20.71 14.35
CA ASN A 82 16.17 20.74 15.81
C ASN A 82 15.68 19.40 16.42
N ARG A 83 15.61 18.31 15.64
CA ARG A 83 15.24 16.98 16.14
C ARG A 83 16.43 16.03 16.08
N ASN A 84 16.76 15.40 17.22
CA ASN A 84 17.90 14.49 17.35
C ASN A 84 17.77 13.18 16.53
N ASN A 85 16.57 12.86 16.05
CA ASN A 85 16.24 11.58 15.42
C ASN A 85 16.09 11.68 13.89
N VAL A 86 16.85 12.58 13.26
CA VAL A 86 16.82 12.78 11.80
C VAL A 86 18.17 12.41 11.18
N VAL A 87 18.13 11.66 10.08
CA VAL A 87 19.31 11.25 9.32
C VAL A 87 19.19 11.75 7.89
N LEU A 88 20.21 12.47 7.42
CA LEU A 88 20.34 12.91 6.04
C LEU A 88 21.39 12.06 5.32
N ILE A 89 20.96 11.39 4.26
CA ILE A 89 21.80 10.55 3.41
C ILE A 89 21.97 11.27 2.08
N ASN A 90 23.18 11.75 1.84
CA ASN A 90 23.54 12.42 0.60
C ASN A 90 24.40 11.49 -0.26
N PRO A 91 24.14 11.38 -1.57
CA PRO A 91 25.02 10.64 -2.47
C PRO A 91 26.40 11.32 -2.54
N LYS A 92 27.49 10.52 -2.54
CA LYS A 92 28.87 11.03 -2.62
C LYS A 92 29.13 11.88 -3.88
N LYS A 93 28.40 11.61 -4.96
CA LYS A 93 28.37 12.45 -6.16
C LYS A 93 26.97 13.05 -6.29
N GLN A 94 26.87 14.38 -6.33
CA GLN A 94 25.62 15.09 -6.63
C GLN A 94 25.23 14.87 -8.09
N GLN A 95 24.77 13.66 -8.43
CA GLN A 95 24.16 13.39 -9.72
C GLN A 95 22.65 13.45 -9.57
N GLN A 96 22.04 14.45 -10.19
CA GLN A 96 20.59 14.69 -10.20
C GLN A 96 19.81 13.68 -11.06
N SER A 97 20.43 12.55 -11.45
CA SER A 97 19.79 11.59 -12.34
C SER A 97 18.58 10.94 -11.65
N GLU A 98 17.50 10.73 -12.41
CA GLU A 98 16.31 10.00 -11.93
C GLU A 98 16.66 8.58 -11.46
N LYS A 99 17.73 8.00 -12.02
CA LYS A 99 18.27 6.70 -11.60
C LYS A 99 18.80 6.75 -10.17
N THR A 100 19.63 7.75 -9.84
CA THR A 100 20.18 7.97 -8.49
C THR A 100 19.07 8.11 -7.44
N LYS A 101 17.98 8.82 -7.77
CA LYS A 101 16.82 8.98 -6.88
C LYS A 101 16.10 7.66 -6.62
N LYS A 102 15.93 6.82 -7.67
CA LYS A 102 15.32 5.49 -7.54
C LYS A 102 16.20 4.55 -6.72
N ASP A 103 17.51 4.59 -6.94
CA ASP A 103 18.47 3.73 -6.24
C ASP A 103 18.55 4.09 -4.75
N LEU A 104 18.52 5.38 -4.40
CA LEU A 104 18.46 5.83 -3.00
C LEU A 104 17.17 5.40 -2.28
N LYS A 105 16.03 5.42 -2.97
CA LYS A 105 14.77 4.91 -2.41
C LYS A 105 14.80 3.40 -2.17
N LYS A 106 15.59 2.65 -2.95
CA LYS A 106 15.74 1.20 -2.81
C LYS A 106 16.78 0.81 -1.76
N CYS A 107 17.81 1.64 -1.53
CA CYS A 107 18.89 1.33 -0.59
C CYS A 107 18.45 1.27 0.87
N ILE A 108 17.28 1.79 1.21
CA ILE A 108 16.79 1.79 2.58
C ILE A 108 15.48 1.05 2.58
N ASN A 109 15.56 -0.23 2.91
CA ASN A 109 14.39 -1.04 3.19
C ASN A 109 14.10 -0.98 4.71
N PRO A 110 13.10 -0.20 5.16
CA PRO A 110 12.82 -0.03 6.58
C PRO A 110 12.44 -1.36 7.26
N ALA A 111 11.87 -2.29 6.50
CA ALA A 111 11.44 -3.60 6.96
C ALA A 111 12.63 -4.55 7.22
N GLU A 112 13.69 -4.46 6.42
CA GLU A 112 14.91 -5.27 6.64
C GLU A 112 15.71 -4.77 7.85
N LEU A 113 15.72 -3.46 8.10
CA LEU A 113 16.50 -2.84 9.16
C LEU A 113 15.74 -2.69 10.50
N ASN A 114 14.49 -3.15 10.58
CA ASN A 114 13.60 -2.97 11.74
C ASN A 114 13.59 -1.51 12.24
N LEU A 115 13.42 -0.57 11.32
CA LEU A 115 13.48 0.86 11.62
C LEU A 115 12.09 1.44 11.85
N ASN A 116 11.90 2.10 12.99
CA ASN A 116 10.68 2.85 13.28
C ASN A 116 10.77 4.23 12.63
N LEU A 117 10.34 4.32 11.36
CA LEU A 117 10.39 5.56 10.60
C LEU A 117 9.14 6.41 10.82
N SER A 118 9.34 7.71 11.01
CA SER A 118 8.24 8.69 11.08
C SER A 118 7.92 9.25 9.70
N GLU A 119 8.95 9.55 8.89
CA GLU A 119 8.77 10.14 7.57
C GLU A 119 10.03 9.96 6.72
N VAL A 120 9.87 9.81 5.40
CA VAL A 120 10.95 9.75 4.43
C VAL A 120 10.70 10.76 3.32
N LYS A 121 11.66 11.67 3.10
CA LYS A 121 11.52 12.76 2.12
C LYS A 121 12.79 12.94 1.30
N MET A 122 12.64 13.19 0.01
CA MET A 122 13.76 13.58 -0.86
C MET A 122 14.15 15.04 -0.58
N THR A 123 15.44 15.33 -0.55
CA THR A 123 15.97 16.69 -0.44
C THR A 123 16.40 17.26 -1.79
N ASN A 124 16.50 18.58 -1.85
CA ASN A 124 17.08 19.28 -3.00
C ASN A 124 18.54 18.83 -3.15
N GLY A 125 18.89 18.22 -4.30
CA GLY A 125 20.21 17.64 -4.54
C GLY A 125 20.28 16.11 -4.51
N ALA A 126 19.14 15.42 -4.64
CA ALA A 126 19.04 13.96 -4.64
C ALA A 126 19.52 13.30 -3.33
N GLY A 127 19.40 13.99 -2.20
CA GLY A 127 19.56 13.38 -0.89
C GLY A 127 18.25 12.78 -0.38
N LEU A 128 18.35 11.94 0.65
CA LEU A 128 17.24 11.30 1.32
C LEU A 128 17.26 11.68 2.80
N LEU A 129 16.18 12.30 3.26
CA LEU A 129 15.97 12.71 4.64
C LEU A 129 15.02 11.72 5.31
N ILE A 130 15.44 11.19 6.45
CA ILE A 130 14.72 10.15 7.17
C ILE A 130 14.50 10.61 8.60
N GLY A 131 13.24 10.79 8.96
CA GLY A 131 12.81 10.94 10.33
C GLY A 131 12.61 9.57 10.98
N CYS A 132 13.24 9.36 12.11
CA CYS A 132 13.04 8.19 12.96
C CYS A 132 12.16 8.58 14.16
N GLN A 133 11.29 7.67 14.59
CA GLN A 133 10.46 7.85 15.77
C GLN A 133 11.28 7.78 17.06
N ASP A 134 12.33 6.95 17.08
CA ASP A 134 13.24 6.78 18.21
C ASP A 134 14.70 7.09 17.83
N GLY A 135 15.51 7.37 18.85
CA GLY A 135 16.95 7.61 18.68
C GLY A 135 17.73 6.35 18.29
N GLY A 136 17.20 5.16 18.60
CA GLY A 136 17.84 3.88 18.28
C GLY A 136 17.86 3.59 16.78
N SER A 137 16.76 3.86 16.08
CA SER A 137 16.64 3.73 14.62
C SER A 137 17.53 4.75 13.91
N ALA A 138 17.63 5.97 14.44
CA ALA A 138 18.55 6.97 13.93
C ALA A 138 20.02 6.58 14.14
N ALA A 139 20.36 5.93 15.25
CA ALA A 139 21.71 5.42 15.50
C ALA A 139 22.09 4.28 14.55
N LYS A 140 21.18 3.31 14.33
CA LYS A 140 21.37 2.21 13.36
C LYS A 140 21.62 2.72 11.94
N LEU A 141 20.81 3.69 11.48
CA LEU A 141 21.00 4.32 10.17
C LEU A 141 22.32 5.09 10.05
N LYS A 142 22.84 5.63 11.17
CA LYS A 142 24.15 6.30 11.19
C LYS A 142 25.32 5.33 11.20
N SER A 143 25.15 4.12 11.75
CA SER A 143 26.19 3.08 11.79
C SER A 143 26.32 2.29 10.49
N GLU A 144 25.29 2.28 9.64
CA GLU A 144 25.30 1.63 8.32
C GLU A 144 26.03 2.44 7.22
N LYS A 145 26.79 3.47 7.60
CA LYS A 145 27.34 4.48 6.69
C LYS A 145 28.73 4.15 6.15
#